data_AF-A0AAW4BJH0-F1
#
_entry.id   AF-A0AAW4BJH0-F1
#
_cell.length_a   1.000
_cell.length_b   1.000
_cell.length_c   1.000
_cell.angle_alpha   90.00
_cell.angle_beta   90.00
_cell.angle_gamma   90.00
#
_symmetry.space_group_name_H-M   'P 1'
#
loop_
_entity.id
_entity.type
_entity.pdbx_description
1 polymer ?
#
loop_
_entity_poly.entity_id
_entity_poly.type
_entity_poly.pdbx_seq_one_letter_code
_entity_poly.pdbx_strand_id
1 'polypeptide(L)' 'EQVVKVTINGTNDAATIEGDTEVVASETDAALSLTGTLTATDVDNADNTFTATSKEGSYGTFSIAENGEWTFVAN' A
#
# COMPACT_ATOMS: atom_id res chain seq x y z
N GLU A 1 42.65 -29.32 -11.67
CA GLU A 1 41.98 -28.15 -11.06
C GLU A 1 40.49 -28.42 -11.09
N GLN A 2 39.80 -28.27 -9.96
CA GLN A 2 38.35 -28.47 -9.88
C GLN A 2 37.70 -27.14 -9.53
N VAL A 3 36.80 -26.70 -10.40
CA VAL A 3 36.00 -25.50 -10.18
C VAL A 3 34.74 -25.93 -9.44
N VAL A 4 34.59 -25.49 -8.19
CA VAL A 4 33.35 -25.65 -7.43
C VAL A 4 32.48 -24.44 -7.70
N LYS A 5 31.29 -24.68 -8.27
CA LYS A 5 30.31 -23.62 -8.54
C LYS A 5 29.15 -23.78 -7.57
N VAL A 6 29.02 -22.81 -6.67
CA VAL A 6 27.86 -22.70 -5.77
C VAL A 6 26.90 -21.68 -6.38
N THR A 7 25.62 -22.04 -6.50
CA THR A 7 24.55 -21.12 -6.92
C THR A 7 23.64 -20.91 -5.72
N ILE A 8 23.40 -19.66 -5.35
CA ILE A 8 22.47 -19.27 -4.29
C ILE A 8 21.29 -18.60 -4.97
N ASN A 9 20.09 -19.12 -4.74
CA ASN A 9 18.85 -18.52 -5.22
C ASN A 9 18.12 -17.92 -4.01
N GLY A 10 17.98 -16.59 -4.00
CA GLY A 10 17.14 -15.90 -3.02
C GLY A 10 15.64 -16.10 -3.31
N THR A 11 14.81 -15.73 -2.35
CA THR A 11 13.35 -15.60 -2.46
C THR A 11 12.97 -14.16 -2.19
N ASN A 12 11.85 -13.68 -2.75
CA ASN A 12 11.33 -12.34 -2.45
C ASN A 12 10.75 -12.31 -1.03
N ASP A 13 11.17 -11.34 -0.23
CA ASP A 13 10.59 -10.96 1.04
C ASP A 13 9.32 -10.12 0.82
N ALA A 14 8.48 -9.97 1.85
CA ALA A 14 7.26 -9.15 1.73
C ALA A 14 7.55 -7.69 2.12
N ALA A 15 7.03 -6.76 1.33
CA ALA A 15 7.05 -5.35 1.67
C ALA A 15 6.37 -5.06 3.02
N THR A 16 6.95 -4.12 3.79
CA THR A 16 6.37 -3.60 5.03
C THR A 16 5.65 -2.28 4.75
N ILE A 17 4.39 -2.16 5.20
CA ILE A 17 3.56 -0.96 5.00
C ILE A 17 3.45 -0.14 6.29
N GLU A 18 3.68 1.17 6.19
CA GLU A 18 3.58 2.15 7.26
C GLU A 18 2.83 3.42 6.79
N GLY A 19 2.75 4.45 7.62
CA GLY A 19 2.09 5.73 7.32
C GLY A 19 0.69 5.85 7.91
N ASP A 20 -0.21 6.51 7.19
CA ASP A 20 -1.60 6.70 7.59
C ASP A 20 -2.42 5.43 7.34
N THR A 21 -2.14 4.37 8.11
CA THR A 21 -2.82 3.08 8.00
C THR A 21 -4.23 3.09 8.58
N GLU A 22 -4.54 4.09 9.41
CA GLU A 22 -5.85 4.27 10.04
C GLU A 22 -6.15 5.76 10.17
N VAL A 23 -7.33 6.17 9.72
CA VAL A 23 -7.89 7.51 9.93
C VAL A 23 -9.33 7.33 10.39
N VAL A 24 -9.67 7.99 11.49
CA VAL A 24 -11.01 7.92 12.09
C VAL A 24 -11.72 9.26 11.87
N ALA A 25 -12.98 9.19 11.44
CA ALA A 25 -13.87 10.33 11.37
C ALA A 25 -15.26 9.94 11.85
N SER A 26 -15.99 10.94 12.33
CA SER A 26 -17.40 10.80 12.71
C SER A 26 -18.30 11.13 11.53
N GLU A 27 -19.42 10.42 11.41
CA GLU A 27 -20.46 10.74 10.43
C GLU A 27 -21.01 12.16 10.64
N THR A 28 -21.38 12.81 9.54
CA THR A 28 -21.99 14.14 9.52
C THR A 28 -23.06 14.19 8.42
N ASP A 29 -23.87 15.25 8.39
CA ASP A 29 -24.84 15.49 7.30
C ASP A 29 -24.19 15.98 5.98
N ALA A 30 -22.85 16.03 5.91
CA ALA A 30 -22.09 16.40 4.73
C ALA A 30 -21.31 15.21 4.16
N ALA A 31 -20.95 15.29 2.88
CA ALA A 31 -20.11 14.29 2.23
C ALA A 31 -18.77 14.13 2.97
N LEU A 32 -18.44 12.89 3.34
CA LEU A 32 -17.23 12.56 4.08
C LEU A 32 -16.19 11.97 3.12
N SER A 33 -15.02 12.62 3.06
CA SER A 33 -13.85 12.11 2.34
C SER A 33 -12.65 12.11 3.28
N LEU A 34 -12.00 10.96 3.41
CA LEU A 34 -10.76 10.78 4.15
C LEU A 34 -9.61 10.61 3.17
N THR A 35 -8.43 11.05 3.58
CA THR A 35 -7.21 10.95 2.79
C THR A 35 -6.05 10.58 3.70
N GLY A 36 -5.04 9.93 3.15
CA GLY A 36 -3.79 9.67 3.84
C GLY A 36 -2.71 9.23 2.87
N THR A 37 -1.52 8.96 3.39
CA THR A 37 -0.40 8.42 2.60
C THR A 37 0.16 7.17 3.27
N LEU A 38 0.31 6.10 2.50
CA LEU A 38 1.02 4.90 2.90
C LEU A 38 2.45 4.94 2.36
N THR A 39 3.37 4.35 3.12
CA THR A 39 4.75 4.10 2.69
C THR A 39 5.04 2.61 2.68
N ALA A 40 5.83 2.15 1.72
CA ALA A 40 6.21 0.74 1.57
C ALA A 40 7.73 0.61 1.55
N THR A 41 8.29 -0.32 2.33
CA THR A 41 9.71 -0.67 2.27
C THR A 41 9.88 -2.15 1.94
N ASP A 42 10.81 -2.47 1.04
CA ASP A 42 11.07 -3.84 0.60
C ASP A 42 12.58 -4.06 0.40
N VAL A 43 13.12 -5.18 0.89
CA VAL A 43 14.55 -5.47 0.79
C VAL A 43 14.96 -5.93 -0.63
N ASP A 44 14.00 -6.46 -1.39
CA ASP A 44 14.21 -7.01 -2.73
C ASP A 44 13.64 -6.12 -3.84
N ASN A 45 12.71 -5.22 -3.52
CA ASN A 45 12.03 -4.35 -4.49
C ASN A 45 12.23 -2.85 -4.19
N ALA A 46 11.78 -1.99 -5.10
CA ALA A 46 11.88 -0.55 -4.90
C ALA A 46 10.86 -0.07 -3.87
N ASP A 47 11.34 0.69 -2.88
CA ASP A 47 10.48 1.31 -1.88
C ASP A 47 9.40 2.20 -2.50
N ASN A 48 8.26 2.30 -1.82
CA ASN A 48 7.11 3.15 -2.14
C ASN A 48 6.56 2.93 -3.56
N THR A 49 6.55 1.68 -4.01
CA THR A 49 5.90 1.28 -5.25
C THR A 49 4.55 0.61 -4.96
N PHE A 50 3.46 1.34 -5.21
CA PHE A 50 2.10 0.82 -5.04
C PHE A 50 1.47 0.49 -6.39
N THR A 51 0.58 -0.49 -6.42
CA THR A 51 -0.31 -0.71 -7.57
C THR A 51 -1.57 0.12 -7.36
N ALA A 52 -1.79 1.10 -8.24
CA ALA A 52 -2.99 1.91 -8.18
C ALA A 52 -4.25 1.05 -8.33
N THR A 53 -5.20 1.22 -7.43
CA THR A 53 -6.45 0.45 -7.43
C THR A 53 -7.56 1.20 -6.71
N SER A 54 -8.79 0.83 -7.02
CA SER A 54 -9.98 1.28 -6.30
C SER A 54 -10.86 0.08 -5.93
N LYS A 55 -11.50 0.20 -4.78
CA LYS A 55 -12.37 -0.84 -4.23
C LYS A 55 -13.59 -0.20 -3.61
N GLU A 56 -14.75 -0.55 -4.15
CA GLU A 56 -16.03 -0.18 -3.53
C GLU A 56 -16.33 -1.14 -2.37
N GLY A 57 -16.68 -0.57 -1.22
CA GLY A 57 -17.18 -1.27 -0.06
C GLY A 57 -18.60 -0.85 0.27
N SER A 58 -19.17 -1.44 1.33
CA SER A 58 -20.55 -1.15 1.73
C SER A 58 -20.78 0.30 2.17
N TYR A 59 -19.75 0.97 2.68
CA TYR A 59 -19.84 2.29 3.31
C TYR A 59 -19.20 3.41 2.48
N GLY A 60 -18.63 3.08 1.33
CA GLY A 60 -17.87 4.03 0.51
C GLY A 60 -16.85 3.35 -0.37
N THR A 61 -16.08 4.15 -1.09
CA THR A 61 -15.07 3.69 -2.05
C THR A 61 -13.68 4.12 -1.59
N PHE A 62 -12.78 3.15 -1.48
CA PHE A 62 -11.37 3.36 -1.20
C PHE A 62 -10.58 3.35 -2.51
N SER A 63 -9.65 4.28 -2.69
CA SER A 63 -8.72 4.32 -3.82
C SER A 63 -7.31 4.61 -3.34
N ILE A 64 -6.31 4.01 -3.96
CA ILE A 64 -4.89 4.29 -3.71
C ILE A 64 -4.17 4.50 -5.05
N ALA A 65 -3.27 5.49 -5.07
CA ALA A 65 -2.42 5.81 -6.21
C ALA A 65 -1.04 5.12 -6.10
N GLU A 66 -0.27 5.14 -7.20
CA GLU A 66 1.03 4.45 -7.27
C GLU A 66 2.07 5.02 -6.30
N ASN A 67 1.87 6.27 -5.85
CA ASN A 67 2.72 6.98 -4.88
C ASN A 67 2.31 6.73 -3.42
N GLY A 68 1.30 5.89 -3.16
CA GLY A 68 0.82 5.58 -1.81
C GLY A 68 -0.21 6.56 -1.25
N GLU A 69 -0.56 7.62 -1.97
CA GLU A 69 -1.67 8.50 -1.60
C GLU A 69 -2.99 7.75 -1.76
N TRP A 70 -3.82 7.76 -0.71
CA TRP A 70 -5.11 7.10 -0.73
C TRP A 70 -6.25 8.05 -0.35
N THR A 71 -7.43 7.73 -0.85
CA THR A 71 -8.68 8.42 -0.54
C THR A 71 -9.78 7.40 -0.19
N PHE A 72 -10.64 7.76 0.75
CA PHE A 72 -11.86 7.04 1.06
C PHE A 72 -13.02 8.02 0.99
N VAL A 73 -14.01 7.74 0.14
CA VAL A 73 -15.22 8.57 0.00
C VAL A 73 -16.40 7.78 0.51
N ALA A 74 -17.06 8.27 1.56
CA ALA A 74 -18.26 7.64 2.10
C ALA A 74 -19.48 7.82 1.17
N ASN A 75 -20.40 6.85 1.21
CA ASN A 75 -21.66 6.87 0.44
C ASN A 75 -22.73 7.77 1.05
#